data_AF-A0A520RE53-F1
#
_entry.id   AF-A0A520RE53-F1
#
_cell.length_a   1.000
_cell.length_b   1.000
_cell.length_c   1.000
_cell.angle_alpha   90.00
_cell.angle_beta   90.00
_cell.angle_gamma   90.00
#
_symmetry.space_group_name_H-M   'P 1'
#
loop_
_entity.id
_entity.type
_entity.pdbx_description
1 polymer ?
#
loop_
_entity_poly.entity_id
_entity_poly.type
_entity_poly.pdbx_seq_one_letter_code
_entity_poly.pdbx_strand_id
1 'polypeptide(L)' 'MSKQTPDFLPSLVGSMSQGAKGNPTVEMIEAAFCHHSLHYRYINMEVTPDNLADAVKGAHAMG' A
#
# COMPACT_ATOMS: atom_id res chain seq x y z
N MET A 1 0.23 14.90 30.64
CA MET A 1 0.51 14.04 29.47
C MET A 1 -0.68 14.16 28.52
N SER A 2 -0.53 14.79 27.36
CA SER A 2 -1.60 14.87 26.36
C SER A 2 -1.82 13.49 25.74
N LYS A 3 -3.06 13.01 25.78
CA LYS A 3 -3.47 11.76 25.14
C LYS A 3 -3.31 11.95 23.62
N GLN A 4 -2.38 11.23 22.99
CA GLN A 4 -2.29 11.23 21.52
C GLN A 4 -3.51 10.50 20.97
N THR A 5 -4.23 11.15 20.06
CA THR A 5 -5.30 10.52 19.29
C THR A 5 -4.65 9.57 18.27
N PRO A 6 -5.17 8.34 18.07
CA PRO A 6 -4.61 7.44 17.08
C PRO A 6 -4.72 8.04 15.67
N ASP A 7 -3.65 7.92 14.89
CA ASP A 7 -3.69 8.17 13.46
C ASP A 7 -4.19 6.90 12.75
N PHE A 8 -5.28 7.06 11.99
CA PHE A 8 -5.96 5.97 11.28
C PHE A 8 -5.73 6.03 9.77
N LEU A 9 -4.95 7.00 9.27
CA LEU A 9 -4.76 7.24 7.85
C LEU A 9 -3.29 7.09 7.44
N PRO A 10 -2.78 5.85 7.36
CA PRO A 10 -1.40 5.62 6.91
C PRO A 10 -1.24 5.99 5.44
N SER A 11 -0.02 6.40 5.07
CA SER A 11 0.34 6.57 3.66
C SER A 11 0.34 5.21 2.94
N LEU A 12 -0.16 5.18 1.71
CA LEU A 12 -0.28 3.96 0.93
C LEU A 12 0.76 3.93 -0.19
N VAL A 13 1.47 2.82 -0.30
CA VAL A 13 2.30 2.47 -1.45
C VAL A 13 2.02 1.02 -1.83
N GLY A 14 2.36 0.60 -3.05
CA GLY A 14 1.99 -0.74 -3.47
C GLY A 14 2.43 -1.13 -4.87
N SER A 15 2.00 -2.33 -5.25
CA SER A 15 2.26 -2.94 -6.55
C SER A 15 0.94 -3.37 -7.21
N MET A 16 0.79 -3.03 -8.49
CA MET A 16 -0.29 -3.49 -9.36
C MET A 16 0.26 -4.58 -10.28
N SER A 17 -0.26 -5.80 -10.18
CA SER A 17 0.24 -6.95 -10.94
C SER A 17 -0.81 -8.04 -11.09
N GLN A 18 -0.65 -8.90 -12.09
CA GLN A 18 -1.41 -10.15 -12.19
C GLN A 18 -0.73 -11.25 -11.36
N GLY A 19 -1.49 -12.00 -10.56
CA GLY A 19 -0.94 -12.97 -9.60
C GLY A 19 -0.43 -12.34 -8.30
N ALA A 20 -0.96 -11.17 -7.90
CA ALA A 20 -0.50 -10.35 -6.79
C ALA A 20 -0.50 -11.08 -5.43
N LYS A 21 -1.38 -12.08 -5.26
CA LYS A 21 -1.48 -12.91 -4.05
C LYS A 21 -0.18 -13.68 -3.75
N GLY A 22 0.59 -14.03 -4.77
CA GLY A 22 1.84 -14.81 -4.60
C GLY A 22 3.07 -13.94 -4.36
N ASN A 23 2.95 -12.61 -4.37
CA ASN A 23 4.09 -11.72 -4.28
C ASN A 23 4.46 -11.43 -2.80
N PRO A 24 5.67 -11.77 -2.34
CA PRO A 24 6.10 -11.64 -0.93
C PRO A 24 6.47 -10.20 -0.51
N THR A 25 6.25 -9.20 -1.36
CA THR A 25 6.66 -7.82 -1.07
C THR A 25 5.92 -7.21 0.12
N VAL A 26 4.70 -7.67 0.45
CA VAL A 26 3.95 -7.12 1.58
C VAL A 26 4.72 -7.38 2.88
N GLU A 27 5.09 -8.64 3.12
CA GLU A 27 5.81 -9.04 4.33
C GLU A 27 7.16 -8.33 4.45
N MET A 28 7.91 -8.25 3.34
CA MET A 28 9.23 -7.62 3.31
C MET A 28 9.17 -6.10 3.58
N ILE A 29 8.25 -5.40 2.90
CA ILE A 29 8.20 -3.94 2.95
C ILE A 29 7.50 -3.46 4.23
N GLU A 30 6.46 -4.13 4.72
CA GLU A 30 5.85 -3.78 6.01
C GLU A 30 6.82 -4.01 7.17
N ALA A 31 7.66 -5.06 7.13
CA ALA A 31 8.74 -5.23 8.10
C ALA A 31 9.73 -4.05 8.08
N ALA A 32 10.08 -3.54 6.91
CA ALA A 32 10.92 -2.36 6.77
C ALA A 32 10.24 -1.08 7.31
N PHE A 33 8.94 -0.89 7.05
CA PHE A 33 8.19 0.23 7.62
C PHE A 33 8.17 0.20 9.14
N CYS A 34 7.95 -0.98 9.73
CA CYS A 34 8.00 -1.16 11.18
C CYS A 34 9.41 -0.83 11.71
N HIS A 35 10.46 -1.38 11.09
CA HIS A 35 11.85 -1.12 11.47
C HIS A 35 12.21 0.38 11.42
N HIS A 36 11.68 1.12 10.44
CA HIS A 36 11.93 2.55 10.26
C HIS A 36 10.89 3.47 10.93
N SER A 37 9.94 2.92 11.70
CA SER A 37 8.85 3.69 12.33
C SER A 37 8.04 4.55 11.34
N LEU A 38 7.82 4.04 10.12
CA LEU A 38 7.04 4.70 9.09
C LEU A 38 5.56 4.32 9.20
N HIS A 39 4.67 5.31 9.29
CA HIS A 39 3.20 5.10 9.31
C HIS A 39 2.64 4.86 7.89
N TYR A 40 3.05 3.73 7.30
CA TYR A 40 2.75 3.35 5.91
C TYR A 40 2.14 1.95 5.86
N ARG A 41 1.38 1.67 4.80
CA ARG A 41 0.92 0.32 4.45
C ARG A 41 1.33 -0.01 3.02
N TYR A 42 1.74 -1.26 2.80
CA TYR A 42 2.07 -1.76 1.48
C TYR A 42 0.93 -2.63 0.95
N ILE A 43 0.38 -2.29 -0.22
CA ILE A 43 -0.78 -2.99 -0.79
C ILE A 43 -0.39 -3.67 -2.11
N ASN A 44 -0.65 -4.98 -2.19
CA ASN A 44 -0.67 -5.72 -3.45
C ASN A 44 -2.07 -5.69 -4.06
N MET A 45 -2.14 -5.30 -5.33
CA MET A 45 -3.39 -5.16 -6.08
C MET A 45 -3.37 -6.10 -7.28
N GLU A 46 -4.37 -6.97 -7.37
CA GLU A 46 -4.59 -7.82 -8.54
C GLU A 46 -5.13 -6.95 -9.69
N VAL A 47 -4.30 -6.72 -10.69
CA VAL A 47 -4.62 -5.84 -11.83
C VAL A 47 -4.13 -6.50 -13.10
N THR A 48 -5.05 -6.76 -14.03
CA THR A 48 -4.72 -7.24 -15.37
C THR A 48 -4.16 -6.11 -16.25
N PRO A 49 -3.43 -6.42 -17.33
CA PRO A 49 -2.92 -5.38 -18.25
C PRO A 49 -4.02 -4.44 -18.77
N ASP A 50 -5.18 -5.00 -19.12
CA ASP A 50 -6.33 -4.23 -19.63
C ASP A 50 -6.89 -3.23 -18.61
N ASN A 51 -6.76 -3.54 -17.31
CA ASN A 51 -7.29 -2.71 -16.23
C ASN A 51 -6.24 -1.73 -15.66
N LEU A 52 -4.98 -1.80 -16.08
CA LEU A 52 -3.90 -1.02 -15.50
C LEU A 52 -4.14 0.50 -15.60
N ALA A 53 -4.63 0.96 -16.75
CA ALA A 53 -4.90 2.38 -16.97
C ALA A 53 -5.92 2.93 -15.97
N ASP A 54 -6.97 2.17 -15.67
CA ASP A 54 -8.00 2.60 -14.72
C ASP A 54 -7.55 2.44 -13.28
N ALA A 55 -6.74 1.43 -12.97
CA ALA A 55 -6.11 1.28 -11.65
C ALA A 55 -5.21 2.47 -11.31
N VAL A 56 -4.40 2.95 -12.27
CA VAL A 56 -3.55 4.14 -12.09
C VAL A 56 -4.38 5.41 -11.90
N LYS A 57 -5.43 5.61 -12.72
CA LYS A 57 -6.36 6.75 -12.53
C LYS A 57 -7.04 6.70 -11.16
N GLY A 58 -7.46 5.51 -10.74
CA GLY A 58 -8.03 5.28 -9.41
C GLY A 58 -7.06 5.68 -8.31
N ALA A 59 -5.80 5.23 -8.39
CA ALA A 59 -4.77 5.59 -7.44
C ALA A 59 -4.54 7.10 -7.36
N HIS A 60 -4.45 7.80 -8.50
CA HIS A 60 -4.34 9.27 -8.52
C HIS A 60 -5.57 9.94 -7.90
N ALA A 61 -6.77 9.44 -8.13
CA ALA A 61 -7.99 10.05 -7.61
C ALA A 61 -8.12 9.94 -6.09
N MET A 62 -7.43 8.99 -5.44
CA MET A 62 -7.46 8.81 -3.98
C MET A 62 -6.74 9.90 -3.19
N GLY A 63 -5.87 10.69 -3.83
CA GLY A 63 -5.12 11.80 -3.21
C GLY A 63 -3.63 11.53 -3.13
#